data_AF-A0A6P7X0H4-F1
#
_entry.id   AF-A0A6P7X0H4-F1
#
_cell.length_a   1.000
_cell.length_b   1.000
_cell.length_c   1.000
_cell.angle_alpha   90.00
_cell.angle_beta   90.00
_cell.angle_gamma   90.00
#
_symmetry.space_group_name_H-M   'P 1'
#
loop_
_entity.id
_entity.type
_entity.pdbx_description
1 polymer ?
#
loop_
_entity_poly.entity_id
_entity_poly.type
_entity_poly.pdbx_seq_one_letter_code
_entity_poly.pdbx_strand_id
1 'polypeptide(L)'
;MIRWGEEKRNADPGFFCRLIVEGVVQPLWVVSDTRRRSDLKWFQDAYGDIVQTVRIVASEETRKHRGWVFTAGVDDAESECGLDHGVKFDWTIINDGDQQSLEGQLNKLMTFIHGRL
;
A
#
# COMPACT_ATOMS: atom_id res chain seq x y z
N MET A 1 -11.78 15.84 5.29
CA MET A 1 -11.11 14.67 5.89
C MET A 1 -9.62 14.65 5.55
N ILE A 2 -9.25 14.73 4.26
CA ILE A 2 -7.85 14.68 3.80
C ILE A 2 -6.97 15.76 4.45
N ARG A 3 -7.35 17.05 4.36
CA ARG A 3 -6.55 18.16 4.88
C ARG A 3 -6.15 18.02 6.35
N TRP A 4 -7.11 17.72 7.23
CA TRP A 4 -6.81 17.51 8.66
C TRP A 4 -5.90 16.29 8.88
N GLY A 5 -6.12 15.22 8.12
CA GLY A 5 -5.25 14.05 8.17
C GLY A 5 -3.82 14.36 7.70
N GLU A 6 -3.65 15.24 6.71
CA GLU A 6 -2.34 15.71 6.28
C GLU A 6 -1.68 16.61 7.32
N GLU A 7 -2.42 17.55 7.91
CA GLU A 7 -1.93 18.38 9.02
C GLU A 7 -1.42 17.51 10.18
N LYS A 8 -2.13 16.43 10.52
CA LYS A 8 -1.69 15.46 11.54
C LYS A 8 -0.42 14.72 11.12
N ARG A 9 -0.34 14.21 9.89
CA ARG A 9 0.85 13.50 9.39
C ARG A 9 2.07 14.41 9.25
N ASN A 10 1.88 15.66 8.88
CA ASN A 10 2.97 16.64 8.76
C ASN A 10 3.56 16.99 10.12
N ALA A 11 2.73 17.09 11.15
CA ALA A 11 3.19 17.27 12.52
C ALA A 11 3.79 15.99 13.11
N ASP A 12 3.23 14.83 12.78
CA ASP A 12 3.62 13.53 13.30
C ASP A 12 3.36 12.41 12.27
N PRO A 13 4.39 12.02 11.50
CA PRO A 13 4.27 11.02 10.43
C PRO A 13 3.69 9.68 10.88
N GLY A 14 3.90 9.31 12.15
CA GLY A 14 3.46 8.04 12.72
C GLY A 14 2.10 8.10 13.42
N PHE A 15 1.39 9.25 13.39
CA PHE A 15 0.16 9.44 14.15
C PHE A 15 -0.87 8.33 13.91
N PHE A 16 -1.21 8.07 12.64
CA PHE A 16 -2.18 7.02 12.29
C PHE A 16 -1.56 5.62 12.37
N CYS A 17 -0.27 5.48 12.04
CA CYS A 17 0.40 4.19 12.09
C CYS A 17 0.40 3.59 13.50
N ARG A 18 0.61 4.42 14.54
CA ARG A 18 0.54 3.98 15.94
C ARG A 18 -0.87 3.56 16.34
N LEU A 19 -1.90 4.28 15.89
CA LEU A 19 -3.28 3.95 16.22
C LEU A 19 -3.72 2.60 15.66
N ILE A 20 -3.25 2.23 14.46
CA ILE A 20 -3.68 0.96 13.83
C ILE A 20 -2.94 -0.28 14.34
N VAL A 21 -1.83 -0.10 15.05
CA VAL A 21 -1.05 -1.22 15.64
C VAL A 21 -1.33 -1.40 17.13
N GLU A 22 -1.99 -0.43 17.76
CA GLU A 22 -2.29 -0.47 19.18
C GLU A 22 -3.20 -1.67 19.51
N GLY A 23 -2.71 -2.55 20.39
CA GLY A 23 -3.47 -3.72 20.85
C GLY A 23 -3.59 -4.87 19.84
N VAL A 24 -2.93 -4.80 18.68
CA VAL A 24 -2.92 -5.89 17.70
C VAL A 24 -1.96 -6.99 18.16
N VAL A 25 -2.44 -8.24 18.22
CA VAL A 25 -1.70 -9.40 18.75
C VAL A 25 -1.49 -10.51 17.73
N GLN A 26 -2.12 -10.38 16.56
CA GLN A 26 -2.03 -11.35 15.48
C GLN A 26 -0.58 -11.42 14.95
N PRO A 27 -0.11 -12.59 14.50
CA PRO A 27 1.27 -12.72 14.00
C PRO A 27 1.48 -12.12 12.60
N LEU A 28 0.40 -11.86 11.85
CA LEU A 28 0.41 -11.28 10.52
C LEU A 28 -0.48 -10.05 10.46
N TRP A 29 0.08 -8.93 10.04
CA TRP A 29 -0.66 -7.67 9.88
C TRP A 29 -0.69 -7.27 8.41
N VAL A 30 -1.87 -6.90 7.92
CA VAL A 30 -2.06 -6.38 6.56
C VAL A 30 -2.56 -4.95 6.66
N VAL A 31 -1.67 -4.00 6.38
CA VAL A 31 -2.02 -2.57 6.31
C VAL A 31 -2.38 -2.24 4.87
N SER A 32 -3.67 -2.22 4.56
CA SER A 32 -4.15 -2.17 3.17
C SER A 32 -4.09 -0.80 2.51
N ASP A 33 -4.04 0.29 3.28
CA ASP A 33 -4.20 1.66 2.75
C ASP A 33 -3.04 2.59 3.14
N THR A 34 -1.80 2.14 2.92
CA THR A 34 -0.62 3.01 2.98
C THR A 34 -0.59 3.89 1.73
N ARG A 35 -0.57 5.21 1.90
CA ARG A 35 -0.68 6.16 0.79
C ARG A 35 0.51 7.09 0.67
N ARG A 36 1.34 7.19 1.71
CA ARG A 36 2.46 8.13 1.77
C ARG A 36 3.76 7.40 2.08
N ARG A 37 4.88 7.94 1.60
CA ARG A 37 6.21 7.41 1.92
C ARG A 37 6.50 7.42 3.41
N SER A 38 5.94 8.40 4.13
CA SER A 38 6.00 8.48 5.59
C SER A 38 5.44 7.23 6.27
N ASP A 39 4.35 6.66 5.72
CA ASP A 39 3.72 5.46 6.28
C ASP A 39 4.68 4.28 6.17
N LEU A 40 5.22 4.05 4.95
CA LEU A 40 6.18 2.97 4.69
C LEU A 40 7.43 3.13 5.54
N LYS A 41 7.99 4.34 5.58
CA LYS A 41 9.17 4.65 6.38
C LYS A 41 8.92 4.37 7.86
N TRP A 42 7.77 4.77 8.39
CA TRP A 42 7.46 4.56 9.80
C TRP A 42 7.41 3.07 10.15
N PHE A 43 6.74 2.25 9.32
CA PHE A 43 6.69 0.81 9.54
C PHE A 43 8.07 0.16 9.42
N GLN A 44 8.85 0.53 8.40
CA GLN A 44 10.21 0.03 8.21
C GLN A 44 11.13 0.41 9.38
N ASP A 45 11.05 1.64 9.88
CA ASP A 45 11.85 2.10 11.02
C ASP A 45 11.42 1.38 12.33
N ALA A 46 10.13 1.08 12.51
CA ALA A 46 9.60 0.49 13.74
C ALA A 46 9.72 -1.05 13.80
N TYR A 47 9.60 -1.74 12.67
CA TYR A 47 9.53 -3.20 12.61
C TYR A 47 10.67 -3.84 11.80
N GLY A 48 11.46 -3.05 11.06
CA GLY A 48 12.63 -3.52 10.33
C GLY A 48 12.29 -4.51 9.20
N ASP A 49 13.14 -5.52 9.04
CA ASP A 49 13.14 -6.44 7.90
C ASP A 49 11.95 -7.41 7.84
N ILE A 50 11.07 -7.42 8.86
CA ILE A 50 9.84 -8.20 8.82
C ILE A 50 8.75 -7.51 7.99
N VAL A 51 8.90 -6.21 7.72
CA VAL A 51 7.97 -5.43 6.89
C VAL A 51 8.14 -5.80 5.44
N GLN A 52 7.03 -6.12 4.78
CA GLN A 52 7.00 -6.44 3.36
C GLN A 52 6.05 -5.48 2.65
N THR A 53 6.57 -4.76 1.67
CA THR A 53 5.84 -3.76 0.90
C THR A 53 5.28 -4.38 -0.38
N VAL A 54 3.97 -4.26 -0.57
CA VAL A 54 3.25 -4.84 -1.70
C VAL A 54 2.54 -3.73 -2.47
N ARG A 55 2.97 -3.48 -3.72
CA ARG A 55 2.30 -2.55 -4.63
C ARG A 55 1.36 -3.29 -5.56
N ILE A 56 0.09 -2.93 -5.54
CA ILE A 56 -0.87 -3.39 -6.55
C ILE A 56 -0.90 -2.35 -7.68
N VAL A 57 -0.73 -2.81 -8.92
CA VAL A 57 -0.81 -1.98 -10.11
C VAL A 57 -1.84 -2.56 -11.08
N ALA A 58 -2.52 -1.69 -11.80
CA ALA A 58 -3.33 -2.05 -12.95
C ALA A 58 -3.02 -1.06 -14.07
N SER A 59 -2.94 -1.56 -15.29
CA SER A 59 -2.73 -0.76 -16.48
C SER A 59 -3.83 0.28 -16.62
N GLU A 60 -3.52 1.40 -17.27
CA GLU A 60 -4.50 2.45 -17.51
C GLU A 60 -5.68 1.93 -18.33
N GLU A 61 -5.43 1.02 -19.28
CA GLU A 61 -6.46 0.35 -20.07
C GLU A 61 -7.41 -0.48 -19.18
N THR A 62 -6.87 -1.33 -18.31
CA THR A 62 -7.68 -2.12 -17.37
C THR A 62 -8.48 -1.21 -16.44
N ARG A 63 -7.87 -0.14 -15.94
CA ARG A 63 -8.56 0.84 -15.08
C ARG A 63 -9.72 1.50 -15.83
N LYS A 64 -9.49 1.99 -17.06
CA LYS A 64 -10.54 2.58 -17.92
C LYS A 64 -11.67 1.59 -18.19
N HIS A 65 -11.34 0.33 -18.49
CA HIS A 65 -12.33 -0.73 -18.68
C HIS A 65 -13.19 -0.96 -17.43
N ARG A 66 -12.64 -0.74 -16.23
CA ARG A 66 -13.36 -0.79 -14.95
C ARG A 66 -14.13 0.50 -14.61
N GLY A 67 -14.21 1.46 -15.54
CA GLY A 67 -14.92 2.72 -15.36
C GLY A 67 -14.09 3.82 -14.69
N TRP A 68 -12.78 3.65 -14.55
CA TRP A 68 -11.92 4.74 -14.10
C TRP A 68 -11.84 5.83 -15.18
N VAL A 69 -12.12 7.05 -14.77
CA VAL A 69 -11.95 8.26 -15.60
C VAL A 69 -11.02 9.17 -14.83
N PHE A 70 -9.91 9.56 -15.47
CA PHE A 70 -8.95 10.49 -14.88
C PHE A 70 -9.66 11.77 -14.45
N THR A 71 -9.54 12.11 -13.17
CA THR A 71 -10.13 13.28 -12.55
C THR A 71 -9.01 14.15 -11.98
N ALA A 72 -8.75 15.28 -12.65
CA ALA A 72 -7.78 16.26 -12.19
C ALA A 72 -8.15 16.79 -10.78
N GLY A 73 -7.15 16.96 -9.92
CA GLY A 73 -7.28 17.26 -8.50
C GLY A 73 -7.58 16.06 -7.60
N VAL A 74 -7.79 14.85 -8.17
CA VAL A 74 -8.01 13.60 -7.42
C VAL A 74 -6.92 12.59 -7.76
N ASP A 75 -6.82 12.21 -9.04
CA ASP A 75 -5.87 11.18 -9.50
C ASP A 75 -4.42 11.69 -9.57
N ASP A 76 -4.20 13.01 -9.56
CA ASP A 76 -2.90 13.68 -9.51
C ASP A 76 -2.57 14.25 -8.13
N ALA A 77 -3.47 14.07 -7.14
CA ALA A 77 -3.24 14.49 -5.77
C ALA A 77 -2.23 13.56 -5.07
N GLU A 78 -1.48 14.10 -4.10
CA GLU A 78 -0.51 13.34 -3.30
C GLU A 78 -1.13 12.13 -2.59
N SER A 79 -2.43 12.17 -2.29
CA SER A 79 -3.17 11.05 -1.70
C SER A 79 -3.25 9.80 -2.60
N GLU A 80 -3.09 9.95 -3.91
CA GLU A 80 -3.11 8.87 -4.89
C GLU A 80 -1.70 8.61 -5.48
N CYS A 81 -0.88 9.65 -5.67
CA CYS A 81 0.45 9.54 -6.29
C CYS A 81 1.64 9.48 -5.31
N GLY A 82 1.41 9.56 -3.99
CA GLY A 82 2.46 9.68 -2.98
C GLY A 82 3.49 8.54 -2.95
N LEU A 83 3.19 7.43 -3.63
CA LEU A 83 4.03 6.23 -3.72
C LEU A 83 4.48 5.88 -5.16
N ASP A 84 4.19 6.72 -6.15
CA ASP A 84 4.43 6.41 -7.57
C ASP A 84 5.90 6.50 -7.97
N HIS A 85 6.70 7.24 -7.20
CA HIS A 85 8.12 7.45 -7.48
C HIS A 85 8.96 7.18 -6.24
N GLY A 86 10.21 6.79 -6.44
CA GLY A 86 11.23 6.74 -5.37
C GLY A 86 10.98 5.72 -4.25
N VAL A 87 10.08 4.75 -4.47
CA VAL A 87 9.79 3.66 -3.53
C VAL A 87 10.13 2.35 -4.22
N LYS A 88 10.95 1.54 -3.57
CA LYS A 88 11.22 0.16 -3.98
C LYS A 88 10.28 -0.75 -3.19
N PHE A 89 9.38 -1.42 -3.91
CA PHE A 89 8.50 -2.41 -3.32
C PHE A 89 9.14 -3.79 -3.35
N ASP A 90 8.86 -4.61 -2.34
CA ASP A 90 9.31 -6.01 -2.29
C ASP A 90 8.51 -6.87 -3.27
N TRP A 91 7.22 -6.55 -3.42
CA TRP A 91 6.30 -7.23 -4.31
C TRP A 91 5.52 -6.22 -5.15
N THR A 92 5.38 -6.51 -6.44
CA THR A 92 4.45 -5.81 -7.33
C THR A 92 3.45 -6.82 -7.88
N ILE A 93 2.16 -6.58 -7.64
CA ILE A 93 1.06 -7.42 -8.13
C ILE A 93 0.37 -6.69 -9.26
N ILE A 94 0.33 -7.32 -10.44
CA ILE A 94 -0.32 -6.80 -11.63
C ILE A 94 -1.76 -7.34 -11.68
N ASN A 95 -2.72 -6.41 -11.66
CA ASN A 95 -4.16 -6.68 -11.67
C ASN A 95 -4.79 -6.17 -12.98
N ASP A 96 -4.33 -6.72 -14.10
CA ASP A 96 -4.78 -6.32 -15.44
C ASP A 96 -6.04 -7.05 -15.94
N GLY A 97 -6.67 -7.86 -15.08
CA GLY A 97 -7.93 -8.56 -15.39
C GLY A 97 -7.75 -10.03 -15.77
N ASP A 98 -6.52 -10.53 -15.87
CA ASP A 98 -6.23 -11.97 -15.96
C ASP A 98 -6.29 -12.59 -14.55
N GLN A 99 -7.39 -13.30 -14.28
CA GLN A 99 -7.62 -13.98 -13.00
C GLN A 99 -6.57 -15.04 -12.71
N GLN A 100 -6.16 -15.84 -13.71
CA GLN A 100 -5.20 -16.93 -13.50
C GLN A 100 -3.81 -16.38 -13.16
N SER A 101 -3.41 -15.32 -13.86
CA SER A 101 -2.17 -14.60 -13.56
C SER A 101 -2.21 -13.97 -12.16
N LEU A 102 -3.33 -13.33 -11.78
CA LEU A 102 -3.48 -12.72 -10.46
C LEU A 102 -3.42 -13.77 -9.35
N GLU A 103 -4.15 -14.88 -9.48
CA GLU A 103 -4.10 -16.00 -8.53
C GLU A 103 -2.69 -16.59 -8.42
N GLY A 104 -1.98 -16.74 -9.53
CA GLY A 104 -0.58 -17.19 -9.53
C GLY A 104 0.36 -16.25 -8.76
N GLN A 105 0.18 -14.93 -8.89
CA GLN A 105 0.95 -13.93 -8.13
C GLN A 105 0.61 -13.97 -6.63
N LEU A 106 -0.67 -14.04 -6.30
CA LEU A 106 -1.13 -14.13 -4.91
C LEU A 106 -0.65 -15.41 -4.23
N ASN A 107 -0.67 -16.55 -4.92
CA ASN A 107 -0.17 -17.82 -4.39
C ASN A 107 1.32 -17.77 -4.04
N LYS A 108 2.14 -17.07 -4.83
CA LYS A 108 3.56 -16.84 -4.51
C LYS A 108 3.73 -16.02 -3.23
N LEU A 109 2.97 -14.93 -3.09
CA LEU A 109 2.97 -14.10 -1.89
C LEU A 109 2.51 -14.90 -0.66
N MET A 110 1.42 -15.67 -0.78
CA MET A 110 0.92 -16.51 0.29
C MET A 110 1.92 -17.58 0.70
N THR A 111 2.60 -18.22 -0.26
CA THR A 111 3.66 -19.21 0.04
C THR A 111 4.80 -18.56 0.81
N PHE A 112 5.21 -17.36 0.42
CA PHE A 112 6.23 -16.60 1.13
C PHE A 112 5.81 -16.23 2.56
N ILE A 113 4.56 -15.75 2.74
CA ILE A 113 4.03 -15.41 4.07
C ILE A 113 4.02 -16.63 4.98
N HIS A 114 3.49 -17.76 4.51
CA HIS A 114 3.47 -19.01 5.29
C HIS A 114 4.87 -19.53 5.64
N GLY A 115 5.89 -19.24 4.81
CA GLY A 115 7.28 -19.60 5.12
C GLY A 115 7.94 -18.75 6.22
N ARG A 116 7.27 -17.70 6.70
CA ARG A 116 7.76 -16.79 7.75
C ARG A 116 6.91 -16.79 9.03
N LEU A 117 5.79 -17.52 9.04
CA LEU A 117 4.93 -17.75 10.20
C LEU A 117 5.36 -19.01 10.95
#